data_AF-A0A0H3KRQ9-F1
#
_entry.id   AF-A0A0H3KRQ9-F1
#
_cell.length_a   1.000
_cell.length_b   1.000
_cell.length_c   1.000
_cell.angle_alpha   90.00
_cell.angle_beta   90.00
_cell.angle_gamma   90.00
#
_symmetry.space_group_name_H-M   'P 1'
#
loop_
_entity.id
_entity.type
_entity.pdbx_description
1 polymer ?
#
loop_
_entity_poly.entity_id
_entity_poly.type
_entity_poly.pdbx_seq_one_letter_code
_entity_poly.pdbx_strand_id
1 'polypeptide(L)'
;MASGNDSHFKLRRPCENCPFLKVGAIELAPGRLDGIVDALVKDDRGTFHCHKTVHNERTGGEWDGDGNYVASGQESMCAGAMIYLEKLGCPTVGMRLGRVLGLYDPDRLRPAFADVIDPRDRQRENRDDEIRKRRAEEGRD
;
A
#
# COMPACT_ATOMS: atom_id res chain seq x y z
N MET A 1 -23.35 6.75 14.43
CA MET A 1 -23.29 6.02 13.14
C MET A 1 -22.64 6.95 12.14
N ALA A 2 -21.48 6.60 11.58
CA ALA A 2 -20.81 7.45 10.60
C ALA A 2 -21.58 7.40 9.27
N SER A 3 -22.52 8.32 9.10
CA SER A 3 -23.16 8.59 7.81
C SER A 3 -22.17 9.37 6.94
N GLY A 4 -21.73 8.80 5.82
CA GLY A 4 -20.98 9.54 4.81
C GLY A 4 -20.03 8.68 3.99
N ASN A 5 -20.12 8.81 2.67
CA ASN A 5 -19.23 8.22 1.66
C ASN A 5 -17.75 8.73 1.73
N ASP A 6 -17.29 9.23 2.89
CA ASP A 6 -16.02 9.94 3.08
C ASP A 6 -15.14 9.37 4.21
N SER A 7 -15.26 8.07 4.49
CA SER A 7 -14.29 7.39 5.36
C SER A 7 -12.92 7.30 4.68
N HIS A 8 -11.83 7.60 5.40
CA HIS A 8 -10.45 7.36 4.96
C HIS A 8 -10.24 5.91 4.47
N PHE A 9 -11.00 4.97 5.03
CA PHE A 9 -11.01 3.58 4.61
C PHE A 9 -12.13 3.28 3.62
N LYS A 10 -12.61 4.18 2.74
CA LYS A 10 -13.78 3.84 1.88
C LYS A 10 -13.50 2.85 0.74
N LEU A 11 -12.25 2.73 0.30
CA LEU A 11 -11.88 1.88 -0.84
C LEU A 11 -11.91 0.39 -0.48
N ARG A 12 -12.56 -0.42 -1.33
CA ARG A 12 -12.75 -1.87 -1.12
C ARG A 12 -11.93 -2.76 -2.06
N ARG A 13 -11.45 -2.19 -3.17
CA ARG A 13 -10.67 -2.89 -4.20
C ARG A 13 -9.56 -1.99 -4.73
N PRO A 14 -8.41 -2.56 -5.14
CA PRO A 14 -7.39 -1.81 -5.85
C PRO A 14 -7.97 -1.10 -7.08
N CYS A 15 -7.38 0.03 -7.45
CA CYS A 15 -7.67 0.66 -8.72
C CYS A 15 -7.16 -0.22 -9.88
N GLU A 16 -7.73 -0.02 -11.08
CA GLU A 16 -7.38 -0.76 -12.31
C GLU A 16 -5.88 -0.87 -12.59
N ASN A 17 -5.11 0.19 -12.34
CA ASN A 17 -3.66 0.23 -12.52
C ASN A 17 -2.89 0.34 -11.19
N CYS A 18 -3.44 -0.22 -10.11
CA CYS A 18 -2.80 -0.13 -8.80
C CYS A 18 -1.44 -0.83 -8.79
N PRO A 19 -0.38 -0.22 -8.22
CA PRO A 19 0.96 -0.82 -8.19
C PRO A 19 1.05 -2.12 -7.37
N PHE A 20 0.02 -2.43 -6.58
CA PHE A 20 -0.08 -3.65 -5.80
C PHE A 20 -0.77 -4.80 -6.55
N LEU A 21 -1.27 -4.61 -7.77
CA LEU A 21 -1.88 -5.70 -8.54
C LEU A 21 -0.82 -6.69 -9.02
N LYS A 22 -1.20 -7.97 -9.08
CA LYS A 22 -0.39 -9.03 -9.73
C LYS A 22 -0.36 -8.89 -11.25
N VAL A 23 -1.46 -8.42 -11.84
CA VAL A 23 -1.66 -8.29 -13.29
C VAL A 23 -2.26 -6.92 -13.58
N GLY A 24 -1.73 -6.21 -14.57
CA GLY A 24 -2.22 -4.89 -14.97
C GLY A 24 -1.79 -3.74 -14.05
N ALA A 25 -0.80 -3.97 -13.18
CA ALA A 25 -0.20 -2.90 -12.39
C ALA A 25 0.47 -1.86 -13.28
N ILE A 26 0.45 -0.60 -12.84
CA ILE A 26 1.25 0.46 -13.48
C ILE A 26 2.74 0.10 -13.43
N GLU A 27 3.45 0.38 -14.52
CA GLU A 27 4.91 0.26 -14.54
C GLU A 27 5.53 1.32 -13.63
N LEU A 28 6.38 0.86 -12.71
CA LEU A 28 7.12 1.72 -11.81
C LEU A 28 8.61 1.63 -12.14
N ALA A 29 9.35 2.70 -11.87
CA ALA A 29 10.81 2.67 -11.94
C ALA A 29 11.37 1.52 -11.05
N PRO A 30 12.49 0.88 -11.45
CA PRO A 30 13.09 -0.20 -10.67
C PRO A 30 13.27 0.16 -9.19
N GLY A 31 12.89 -0.75 -8.29
CA GLY A 31 12.97 -0.57 -6.83
C GLY A 31 11.92 0.37 -6.23
N ARG A 32 11.10 1.08 -7.02
CA ARG A 32 10.09 2.02 -6.49
C ARG A 32 9.02 1.31 -5.69
N LEU A 33 8.56 0.14 -6.14
CA LEU A 33 7.57 -0.65 -5.40
C LEU A 33 8.12 -1.15 -4.08
N ASP A 34 9.39 -1.55 -4.05
CA ASP A 34 10.06 -2.00 -2.83
C ASP A 34 10.20 -0.85 -1.84
N GLY A 35 10.56 0.35 -2.31
CA GLY A 35 10.57 1.54 -1.46
C GLY A 35 9.21 1.89 -0.86
N ILE A 36 8.12 1.70 -1.63
CA ILE A 36 6.75 1.89 -1.12
C ILE A 36 6.43 0.84 -0.04
N VAL A 37 6.73 -0.43 -0.29
CA VAL A 37 6.51 -1.53 0.65
C VAL A 37 7.33 -1.32 1.93
N ASP A 38 8.60 -0.94 1.80
CA ASP A 38 9.49 -0.66 2.92
C ASP A 38 8.94 0.46 3.80
N ALA A 39 8.47 1.55 3.21
CA ALA A 39 7.85 2.65 3.96
C ALA A 39 6.59 2.19 4.69
N LEU A 40 5.74 1.40 4.04
CA LEU A 40 4.51 0.86 4.62
C LEU A 40 4.75 -0.09 5.81
N VAL A 41 5.82 -0.88 5.76
CA VAL A 41 6.10 -1.91 6.78
C VAL A 41 6.95 -1.34 7.93
N LYS A 42 7.86 -0.40 7.66
CA LYS A 42 8.75 0.18 8.67
C LYS A 42 8.09 1.26 9.52
N ASP A 43 7.11 2.00 9.00
CA ASP A 43 6.36 3.01 9.75
C ASP A 43 4.85 2.73 9.73
N ASP A 44 4.34 2.24 10.85
CA ASP A 44 2.93 1.89 11.04
C ASP A 44 2.04 3.11 11.37
N ARG A 45 2.61 4.31 11.46
CA ARG A 45 1.85 5.56 11.67
C ARG A 45 1.37 6.16 10.34
N GLY A 46 2.12 5.93 9.27
CA GLY A 46 1.85 6.46 7.94
C GLY A 46 0.65 5.81 7.26
N THR A 47 0.17 6.48 6.22
CA THR A 47 -0.85 5.96 5.30
C THR A 47 -0.35 6.13 3.87
N PHE A 48 -0.60 5.14 3.02
CA PHE A 48 -0.34 5.27 1.59
C PHE A 48 -1.63 5.68 0.89
N HIS A 49 -1.70 6.95 0.51
CA HIS A 49 -2.87 7.49 -0.16
C HIS A 49 -3.06 6.87 -1.55
N CYS A 50 -4.32 6.66 -1.92
CA CYS A 50 -4.64 6.19 -3.25
C CYS A 50 -4.29 7.26 -4.29
N HIS A 51 -3.52 6.90 -5.32
CA HIS A 51 -3.15 7.84 -6.39
C HIS A 51 -4.39 8.40 -7.11
N LYS A 52 -5.48 7.63 -7.22
CA LYS A 52 -6.75 8.13 -7.77
C LYS A 52 -7.47 9.13 -6.86
N THR A 53 -7.22 9.14 -5.56
CA THR A 53 -7.79 10.17 -4.67
C THR A 53 -6.87 11.38 -4.55
N VAL A 54 -5.56 11.15 -4.60
CA VAL A 54 -4.52 12.21 -4.62
C VAL A 54 -4.65 13.11 -5.84
N HIS A 55 -4.87 12.52 -7.01
CA HIS A 55 -4.99 13.25 -8.28
C HIS A 55 -6.45 13.57 -8.68
N ASN A 56 -7.39 13.50 -7.74
CA ASN A 56 -8.78 13.85 -8.00
C ASN A 56 -9.07 15.28 -7.53
N GLU A 57 -9.69 16.10 -8.39
CA GLU A 57 -10.00 17.50 -8.12
C GLU A 57 -10.83 17.74 -6.85
N ARG A 58 -11.63 16.75 -6.41
CA ARG A 58 -12.49 16.88 -5.24
C ARG A 58 -11.85 16.36 -3.95
N THR A 59 -10.96 15.37 -4.04
CA THR A 59 -10.42 14.66 -2.87
C THR A 59 -8.93 14.78 -2.68
N GLY A 60 -8.22 15.37 -3.64
CA GLY A 60 -6.79 15.60 -3.58
C GLY A 60 -6.51 16.98 -3.01
N GLY A 61 -5.38 17.08 -2.32
CA GLY A 61 -4.79 18.36 -1.94
C GLY A 61 -3.90 18.97 -3.02
N GLU A 62 -2.93 19.75 -2.58
CA GLU A 62 -2.17 20.66 -3.43
C GLU A 62 -0.71 20.23 -3.54
N TRP A 63 -0.04 20.70 -4.60
CA TRP A 63 1.39 20.55 -4.76
C TRP A 63 2.03 21.90 -4.46
N ASP A 64 2.99 21.92 -3.55
CA ASP A 64 3.72 23.14 -3.24
C ASP A 64 4.73 23.49 -4.35
N GLY A 65 5.35 24.68 -4.24
CA GLY A 65 6.32 25.16 -5.23
C GLY A 65 7.60 24.31 -5.33
N ASP A 66 7.85 23.44 -4.36
CA ASP A 66 9.00 22.53 -4.31
C ASP A 66 8.65 21.13 -4.82
N GLY A 67 7.40 20.91 -5.24
CA GLY A 67 6.90 19.64 -5.74
C GLY A 67 6.53 18.63 -4.66
N ASN A 68 6.38 19.05 -3.40
CA ASN A 68 5.83 18.19 -2.36
C ASN A 68 4.30 18.22 -2.37
N TYR A 69 3.71 17.08 -2.05
CA TYR A 69 2.26 16.95 -1.95
C TYR A 69 1.77 17.28 -0.53
N VAL A 70 0.80 18.19 -0.44
CA VAL A 70 0.10 18.56 0.79
C VAL A 70 -1.30 17.95 0.73
N ALA A 71 -1.58 16.98 1.59
CA ALA A 71 -2.86 16.28 1.61
C ALA A 71 -4.02 17.20 2.03
N SER A 72 -5.17 17.06 1.35
CA SER A 72 -6.42 17.74 1.69
C SER A 72 -7.11 17.15 2.93
N GLY A 73 -6.76 15.91 3.30
CA GLY A 73 -7.43 15.13 4.34
C GLY A 73 -8.64 14.34 3.82
N GLN A 74 -9.01 14.47 2.54
CA GLN A 74 -10.09 13.72 1.90
C GLN A 74 -9.59 12.48 1.14
N GLU A 75 -8.27 12.28 1.10
CA GLU A 75 -7.64 11.14 0.46
C GLU A 75 -7.99 9.84 1.19
N SER A 76 -8.26 8.80 0.42
CA SER A 76 -8.47 7.48 0.98
C SER A 76 -7.18 6.72 1.06
N MET A 77 -7.07 5.84 2.05
CA MET A 77 -6.02 4.83 2.07
C MET A 77 -6.16 3.91 0.85
N CYS A 78 -5.04 3.63 0.20
CA CYS A 78 -4.99 2.73 -0.96
C CYS A 78 -5.44 1.32 -0.56
N ALA A 79 -6.45 0.78 -1.25
CA ALA A 79 -6.93 -0.57 -1.00
C ALA A 79 -5.89 -1.66 -1.28
N GLY A 80 -5.02 -1.47 -2.28
CA GLY A 80 -3.90 -2.38 -2.53
C GLY A 80 -2.93 -2.44 -1.36
N ALA A 81 -2.57 -1.28 -0.80
CA ALA A 81 -1.72 -1.20 0.39
C ALA A 81 -2.41 -1.79 1.63
N MET A 82 -3.70 -1.50 1.85
CA MET A 82 -4.47 -2.12 2.94
C MET A 82 -4.43 -3.65 2.83
N ILE A 83 -4.78 -4.22 1.67
CA ILE A 83 -4.75 -5.67 1.45
C ILE A 83 -3.35 -6.24 1.66
N TYR A 84 -2.31 -5.56 1.19
CA TYR A 84 -0.93 -5.99 1.40
C TYR A 84 -0.58 -6.12 2.89
N LEU A 85 -0.91 -5.09 3.68
CA LEU A 85 -0.67 -5.07 5.13
C LEU A 85 -1.53 -6.10 5.88
N GLU A 86 -2.79 -6.31 5.46
CA GLU A 86 -3.66 -7.34 6.00
C GLU A 86 -3.07 -8.74 5.78
N LYS A 87 -2.56 -9.04 4.59
CA LYS A 87 -1.90 -10.32 4.29
C LYS A 87 -0.64 -10.53 5.12
N LEU A 88 0.09 -9.46 5.41
CA LEU A 88 1.28 -9.48 6.23
C LEU A 88 0.95 -9.63 7.73
N GLY A 89 -0.28 -9.31 8.14
CA GLY A 89 -0.66 -9.23 9.55
C GLY A 89 -0.13 -7.97 10.26
N CYS A 90 0.27 -6.95 9.50
CA CYS A 90 0.85 -5.70 10.02
C CYS A 90 -0.02 -4.48 9.67
N PRO A 91 -1.27 -4.39 10.15
CA PRO A 91 -2.11 -3.22 9.91
C PRO A 91 -1.54 -1.98 10.60
N THR A 92 -1.65 -0.82 9.94
CA THR A 92 -1.22 0.47 10.52
C THR A 92 -1.98 0.79 11.80
N VAL A 93 -1.46 1.74 12.61
CA VAL A 93 -2.19 2.30 13.76
C VAL A 93 -3.57 2.79 13.32
N GLY A 94 -3.63 3.50 12.19
CA GLY A 94 -4.89 3.99 11.62
C GLY A 94 -5.88 2.86 11.34
N MET A 95 -5.44 1.78 10.70
CA MET A 95 -6.29 0.61 10.43
C MET A 95 -6.79 -0.03 11.71
N ARG A 96 -5.93 -0.22 12.73
CA ARG A 96 -6.32 -0.79 14.02
C ARG A 96 -7.36 0.06 14.74
N LEU A 97 -7.13 1.39 14.83
CA LEU A 97 -8.10 2.32 15.40
C LEU A 97 -9.41 2.33 14.59
N GLY A 98 -9.31 2.29 13.26
CA GLY A 98 -10.47 2.18 12.37
C GLY A 98 -11.33 0.95 12.67
N ARG A 99 -10.72 -0.21 12.99
CA ARG A 99 -11.47 -1.41 13.40
C ARG A 99 -12.19 -1.21 14.73
N VAL A 100 -11.48 -0.70 15.74
CA VAL A 100 -12.04 -0.47 17.08
C VAL A 100 -13.22 0.51 17.02
N LEU A 101 -13.12 1.54 16.18
CA LEU A 101 -14.14 2.56 15.99
C LEU A 101 -15.26 2.15 15.01
N GLY A 102 -15.19 0.96 14.40
CA GLY A 102 -16.15 0.47 13.41
C GLY A 102 -16.12 1.20 12.06
N LEU A 103 -15.04 1.94 11.77
CA LEU A 103 -14.81 2.66 10.51
C LEU A 103 -14.13 1.80 9.44
N TYR A 104 -13.48 0.72 9.85
CA TYR A 104 -12.76 -0.20 8.99
C TYR A 104 -13.08 -1.66 9.34
N ASP A 105 -13.54 -2.41 8.34
CA ASP A 105 -13.71 -3.87 8.41
C ASP A 105 -12.75 -4.51 7.39
N PRO A 106 -11.79 -5.37 7.79
CA PRO A 106 -10.91 -6.05 6.85
C PRO A 106 -11.64 -7.04 5.95
N ASP A 107 -12.79 -7.58 6.36
CA ASP A 107 -13.48 -8.65 5.63
C ASP A 107 -14.03 -8.17 4.28
N ARG A 108 -14.37 -6.88 4.17
CA ARG A 108 -14.80 -6.27 2.90
C ARG A 108 -13.71 -6.23 1.82
N LEU A 109 -12.45 -6.43 2.19
CA LEU A 109 -11.33 -6.47 1.26
C LEU A 109 -11.07 -7.87 0.71
N ARG A 110 -11.57 -8.93 1.39
CA ARG A 110 -11.34 -10.34 1.05
C ARG A 110 -11.57 -10.66 -0.44
N PRO A 111 -12.61 -10.14 -1.13
CA PRO A 111 -12.82 -10.44 -2.54
C PRO A 111 -11.66 -10.05 -3.45
N ALA A 112 -10.85 -9.06 -3.08
CA ALA A 112 -9.71 -8.57 -3.86
C ALA A 112 -8.34 -9.11 -3.38
N PHE A 113 -8.31 -10.03 -2.41
CA PHE A 113 -7.06 -10.57 -1.89
C PHE A 113 -6.27 -11.32 -2.96
N ALA A 114 -6.96 -12.05 -3.86
CA ALA A 114 -6.30 -12.82 -4.90
C ALA A 114 -5.53 -11.94 -5.90
N ASP A 115 -6.02 -10.73 -6.15
CA ASP A 115 -5.52 -9.80 -7.18
C ASP A 115 -4.28 -9.03 -6.73
N VAL A 116 -4.09 -8.88 -5.42
CA VAL A 116 -2.96 -8.14 -4.84
C VAL A 116 -1.76 -9.07 -4.67
N ILE A 117 -0.55 -8.57 -4.91
CA ILE A 117 0.73 -9.23 -4.61
C ILE A 117 0.74 -9.84 -3.19
N ASP A 118 1.46 -10.96 -3.00
CA ASP A 118 1.62 -11.57 -1.68
C ASP A 118 2.97 -11.13 -1.06
N PRO A 119 2.99 -10.61 0.17
CA PRO A 119 4.24 -10.26 0.84
C PRO A 119 5.19 -11.45 1.03
N ARG A 120 4.66 -12.67 1.17
CA ARG A 120 5.47 -13.88 1.39
C ARG A 120 6.25 -14.29 0.15
N ASP A 121 5.68 -14.06 -1.03
CA ASP A 121 6.37 -14.33 -2.30
C ASP A 121 7.59 -13.41 -2.41
N ARG A 122 7.42 -12.12 -2.10
CA ARG A 122 8.54 -11.16 -2.07
C ARG A 122 9.60 -11.48 -1.02
N GLN A 123 9.20 -11.87 0.19
CA GLN A 123 10.15 -12.26 1.23
C GLN A 123 10.97 -13.48 0.81
N ARG A 124 10.40 -14.37 -0.01
CA ARG A 124 11.14 -15.50 -0.58
C ARG A 124 12.14 -15.02 -1.63
N GLU A 125 11.69 -14.22 -2.60
CA GLU A 125 12.55 -13.65 -3.65
C GLU A 125 13.74 -12.89 -3.04
N ASN A 126 13.50 -12.01 -2.07
CA ASN A 126 14.55 -11.23 -1.42
C ASN A 126 15.60 -12.10 -0.72
N ARG A 127 15.16 -13.15 -0.02
CA ARG A 127 16.07 -14.09 0.67
C ARG A 127 16.88 -14.90 -0.34
N ASP A 128 16.25 -15.35 -1.42
CA ASP A 128 16.90 -16.15 -2.45
C ASP A 128 17.94 -15.31 -3.22
N ASP A 129 17.65 -14.03 -3.49
CA ASP A 129 18.59 -13.05 -4.03
C ASP A 129 19.77 -12.79 -3.08
N GLU A 130 19.52 -12.69 -1.77
CA GLU A 130 20.56 -12.51 -0.77
C GLU A 130 21.51 -13.73 -0.72
N ILE A 131 20.95 -14.95 -0.76
CA ILE A 131 21.74 -16.20 -0.84
C ILE A 131 22.60 -16.21 -2.10
N ARG A 132 22.03 -15.78 -3.25
CA ARG A 132 22.77 -15.72 -4.51
C ARG A 132 23.93 -14.72 -4.46
N LYS A 133 23.72 -13.55 -3.86
CA LYS A 133 24.77 -12.52 -3.69
C LYS A 133 25.91 -13.02 -2.81
N ARG A 134 25.61 -13.62 -1.65
CA ARG A 134 26.61 -14.21 -0.75
C ARG A 134 27.46 -15.27 -1.45
N ARG A 135 26.85 -16.18 -2.20
CA ARG A 135 27.57 -17.21 -2.98
C ARG A 135 28.47 -16.62 -4.08
N ALA A 136 28.08 -15.51 -4.70
CA ALA A 136 28.88 -14.82 -5.72
C ALA A 136 30.04 -13.98 -5.14
N GLU A 137 30.01 -13.71 -3.84
CA GLU A 137 31.09 -13.08 -3.09
C GLU A 137 32.08 -14.13 -2.57
N GLU A 138 31.58 -15.28 -2.09
CA GLU A 138 32.39 -16.41 -1.61
C GLU A 138 33.16 -17.16 -2.72
N GLY A 139 32.71 -17.10 -3.98
CA GLY A 139 33.35 -17.76 -5.12
C GLY A 139 34.37 -16.89 -5.88
N ARG A 140 34.88 -15.82 -5.27
CA ARG A 140 35.73 -14.80 -5.91
C ARG A 140 37.20 -14.81 -5.44
N ASP A 141 37.64 -15.92 -4.85
CA ASP A 141 39.04 -16.23 -4.47
C ASP A 141 39.66 -17.26 -5.42
#